data_AF-A0A8C9LFT1-F1
#
_entry.id   AF-A0A8C9LFT1-F1
#
_cell.length_a   1.000
_cell.length_b   1.000
_cell.length_c   1.000
_cell.angle_alpha   90.00
_cell.angle_beta   90.00
_cell.angle_gamma   90.00
#
_symmetry.space_group_name_H-M   'P 1'
#
loop_
_entity.id
_entity.type
_entity.pdbx_description
1 polymer ?
#
loop_
_entity_poly.entity_id
_entity_poly.type
_entity_poly.pdbx_seq_one_letter_code
_entity_poly.pdbx_strand_id
1 'polypeptide(L)'
;MASLLYYVLCTAKGDVICYYGNKGQPEPVFLNPGIYGLSNCLLDTPWKKLQYGKQLFTEVINRSQDLAKEDLVQELLTVMNNQEPQLPDPAIEDQGKEYIRPILNKYAAVCVRCPGYGTRTNTVLLIDSEGNVTFTERTMINEDVSQWKTSTYEFKLHM
;
A
#
# COMPACT_ATOMS: atom_id res chain seq x y z
N MET A 1 -4.04 -10.28 -9.11
CA MET A 1 -4.11 -9.00 -8.37
C MET A 1 -2.69 -8.64 -7.94
N ALA A 2 -2.22 -7.43 -8.24
CA ALA A 2 -1.02 -6.88 -7.60
C ALA A 2 -1.47 -6.16 -6.32
N SER A 3 -0.93 -6.54 -5.18
CA SER A 3 -1.19 -5.88 -3.90
C SER A 3 0.06 -5.13 -3.44
N LEU A 4 -0.20 -3.94 -2.91
CA LEU A 4 0.78 -3.09 -2.27
C LEU A 4 0.06 -2.34 -1.16
N LEU A 5 0.56 -2.47 0.05
CA LEU A 5 -0.01 -1.91 1.26
C LEU A 5 1.08 -1.10 1.96
N TYR A 6 0.78 0.16 2.22
CA TYR A 6 1.55 1.02 3.10
C TYR A 6 0.68 1.37 4.28
N TYR A 7 1.24 1.34 5.49
CA TYR A 7 0.54 1.79 6.67
C TYR A 7 1.51 2.49 7.63
N VAL A 8 0.99 3.54 8.29
CA VAL A 8 1.58 4.08 9.50
C VAL A 8 1.01 3.30 10.66
N LEU A 9 1.88 2.77 11.50
CA LEU A 9 1.51 2.14 12.75
C LEU A 9 1.70 3.13 13.90
N CYS A 10 0.59 3.61 14.45
CA CYS A 10 0.53 4.35 15.70
C CYS A 10 -0.34 3.56 16.67
N THR A 11 0.24 2.98 17.72
CA THR A 11 -0.51 2.23 18.73
C THR A 11 -0.95 3.16 19.86
N ALA A 12 -2.20 3.05 20.32
CA ALA A 12 -2.60 3.62 21.60
C ALA A 12 -1.95 2.83 22.75
N LYS A 13 -2.02 3.34 23.98
CA LYS A 13 -1.46 2.66 25.16
C LYS A 13 -2.16 1.31 25.37
N GLY A 14 -1.43 0.21 25.11
CA GLY A 14 -1.87 -1.16 25.37
C GLY A 14 -2.17 -2.00 24.12
N ASP A 15 -2.28 -1.36 22.95
CA ASP A 15 -2.52 -2.09 21.70
C ASP A 15 -1.24 -2.80 21.22
N VAL A 16 -1.43 -4.02 20.73
CA VAL A 16 -0.36 -4.84 20.16
C VAL A 16 -0.72 -5.16 18.73
N ILE A 17 0.16 -4.82 17.80
CA ILE A 17 -0.01 -5.16 16.38
C ILE A 17 1.10 -6.13 15.98
N CYS A 18 0.70 -7.18 15.26
CA CYS A 18 1.62 -8.19 14.77
C CYS A 18 1.44 -8.44 13.27
N TYR A 19 2.55 -8.72 12.60
CA TYR A 19 2.58 -9.28 11.25
C TYR A 19 2.65 -10.80 11.34
N TYR A 20 1.74 -11.47 10.64
CA TYR A 20 1.73 -12.92 10.50
C TYR A 20 1.27 -13.29 9.09
N GLY A 21 1.77 -14.39 8.54
CA GLY A 21 1.47 -14.80 7.19
C GLY A 21 1.77 -16.27 6.93
N ASN A 22 1.36 -16.76 5.77
CA ASN A 22 1.63 -18.13 5.32
C ASN A 22 3.09 -18.38 4.89
N LYS A 23 3.92 -17.34 4.92
CA LYS A 23 5.38 -17.37 4.69
C LYS A 23 6.04 -16.46 5.72
N GLY A 24 7.31 -16.73 6.03
CA GLY A 24 8.09 -15.93 6.97
C GLY A 24 8.24 -16.66 8.30
N GLN A 25 8.19 -15.92 9.41
CA GLN A 25 8.32 -16.48 10.74
C GLN A 25 7.10 -17.34 11.11
N PRO A 26 7.27 -18.48 11.78
CA PRO A 26 6.17 -19.31 12.23
C PRO A 26 5.36 -18.66 13.36
N GLU A 27 5.98 -17.74 14.10
CA GLU A 27 5.34 -16.97 15.17
C GLU A 27 5.01 -15.54 14.69
N PRO A 28 3.96 -14.90 15.25
CA PRO A 28 3.65 -13.50 14.96
C PRO A 28 4.82 -12.57 15.27
N VAL A 29 5.14 -11.67 14.32
CA VAL A 29 6.17 -10.65 14.49
C VAL A 29 5.54 -9.40 15.05
N PHE A 30 5.89 -9.04 16.29
CA PHE A 30 5.41 -7.81 16.94
C PHE A 30 6.01 -6.56 16.26
N LEU A 31 5.14 -5.61 15.93
CA LEU A 31 5.53 -4.40 15.23
C LEU A 31 5.58 -3.22 16.20
N ASN A 32 6.73 -2.53 16.22
CA ASN A 32 6.85 -1.24 16.88
C ASN A 32 6.17 -0.14 16.04
N PRO A 33 5.78 0.99 16.65
CA PRO A 33 5.33 2.16 15.90
C PRO A 33 6.30 2.55 14.79
N GLY A 34 5.77 2.83 13.60
CA GLY A 34 6.58 3.09 12.42
C GLY A 34 5.84 2.90 11.09
N ILE A 35 6.55 3.11 9.99
CA ILE A 35 6.04 2.93 8.63
C ILE A 35 6.50 1.57 8.13
N TYR A 36 5.58 0.78 7.57
CA TYR A 36 5.86 -0.52 7.01
C TYR A 36 5.32 -0.63 5.59
N GLY A 37 6.06 -1.36 4.76
CA GLY A 37 5.64 -1.71 3.41
C GLY A 37 5.36 -3.20 3.31
N LEU A 38 4.26 -3.55 2.67
CA LEU A 38 3.95 -4.93 2.31
C LEU A 38 3.55 -5.00 0.83
N SER A 39 4.10 -5.94 0.09
CA SER A 39 3.68 -6.26 -1.28
C SER A 39 3.44 -7.76 -1.40
N ASN A 40 3.55 -8.32 -2.61
CA ASN A 40 3.51 -9.76 -2.86
C ASN A 40 4.80 -10.49 -2.38
N CYS A 41 5.31 -10.12 -1.21
CA CYS A 41 6.44 -10.73 -0.53
C CYS A 41 6.30 -10.55 0.99
N LEU A 42 7.32 -10.93 1.74
CA LEU A 42 7.41 -10.71 3.19
C LEU A 42 7.43 -9.20 3.51
N LEU A 43 7.03 -8.87 4.73
CA LEU A 43 7.08 -7.50 5.26
C LEU A 43 8.43 -6.85 5.00
N ASP A 44 8.42 -5.61 4.50
CA ASP A 44 9.60 -4.79 4.20
C ASP A 44 10.67 -5.47 3.32
N THR A 45 10.27 -6.43 2.47
CA THR A 45 11.16 -6.98 1.44
C THR A 45 11.76 -5.83 0.62
N PRO A 46 13.09 -5.83 0.36
CA PRO A 46 13.80 -4.67 -0.20
C PRO A 46 13.59 -4.49 -1.72
N TRP A 47 12.38 -4.68 -2.22
CA TRP A 47 12.02 -4.31 -3.58
C TRP A 47 12.07 -2.80 -3.75
N LYS A 48 12.73 -2.33 -4.80
CA LYS A 48 12.88 -0.89 -5.06
C LYS A 48 11.54 -0.19 -5.19
N LYS A 49 10.54 -0.83 -5.79
CA LYS A 49 9.17 -0.29 -5.86
C LYS A 49 8.53 -0.08 -4.48
N LEU A 50 8.84 -0.98 -3.53
CA LEU A 50 8.32 -0.90 -2.17
C LEU A 50 9.02 0.22 -1.41
N GLN A 51 10.34 0.32 -1.53
CA GLN A 51 11.12 1.38 -0.91
C GLN A 51 10.72 2.76 -1.47
N TYR A 52 10.55 2.87 -2.78
CA TYR A 52 10.11 4.09 -3.45
C TYR A 52 8.71 4.52 -3.00
N GLY A 53 7.73 3.62 -3.02
CA GLY A 53 6.39 3.99 -2.55
C GLY A 53 6.35 4.24 -1.04
N LYS A 54 7.19 3.58 -0.22
CA LYS A 54 7.37 3.89 1.21
C LYS A 54 7.96 5.28 1.41
N GLN A 55 8.91 5.70 0.56
CA GLN A 55 9.44 7.06 0.56
C GLN A 55 8.34 8.08 0.23
N LEU A 56 7.65 7.93 -0.90
CA LEU A 56 6.56 8.83 -1.30
C LEU A 56 5.45 8.90 -0.24
N PHE A 57 5.09 7.76 0.35
CA PHE A 57 4.14 7.70 1.46
C PHE A 57 4.64 8.49 2.67
N THR A 58 5.91 8.30 3.07
CA THR A 58 6.53 9.02 4.19
C THR A 58 6.52 10.54 3.96
N GLU A 59 6.78 10.98 2.73
CA GLU A 59 6.70 12.40 2.35
C GLU A 59 5.29 12.97 2.54
N VAL A 60 4.23 12.20 2.20
CA VAL A 60 2.83 12.59 2.44
C VAL A 60 2.53 12.66 3.94
N ILE A 61 2.98 11.68 4.72
CA ILE A 61 2.77 11.64 6.18
C ILE A 61 3.48 12.81 6.88
N ASN A 62 4.68 13.18 6.46
CA ASN A 62 5.43 14.27 7.09
C ASN A 62 4.75 15.64 6.95
N ARG A 63 3.92 15.83 5.92
CA ARG A 63 3.12 17.04 5.69
C ARG A 63 1.66 16.89 6.09
N SER A 64 1.26 15.75 6.67
CA SER A 64 -0.15 15.45 6.90
C SER A 64 -0.83 16.41 7.89
N GLN A 65 -0.06 17.03 8.79
CA GLN A 65 -0.58 18.02 9.75
C GLN A 65 -1.06 19.31 9.06
N ASP A 66 -0.53 19.62 7.88
CA ASP A 66 -0.87 20.81 7.10
C ASP A 66 -1.98 20.54 6.07
N LEU A 67 -2.45 19.30 5.96
CA LEU A 67 -3.43 18.87 4.96
C LEU A 67 -4.81 18.70 5.60
N ALA A 68 -5.86 19.12 4.86
CA ALA A 68 -7.20 18.65 5.15
C ALA A 68 -7.29 17.13 4.94
N LYS A 69 -8.22 16.47 5.63
CA LYS A 69 -8.39 15.01 5.58
C LYS A 69 -8.59 14.51 4.15
N GLU A 70 -9.39 15.21 3.37
CA GLU A 70 -9.69 14.88 1.99
C GLU A 70 -8.45 14.99 1.09
N ASP A 71 -7.62 16.03 1.30
CA ASP A 71 -6.37 16.23 0.57
C ASP A 71 -5.35 15.14 0.92
N LEU A 72 -5.23 14.78 2.20
CA LEU A 72 -4.40 13.66 2.63
C LEU A 72 -4.81 12.35 1.91
N VAL A 73 -6.12 12.07 1.84
CA VAL A 73 -6.62 10.90 1.10
C VAL A 73 -6.26 10.97 -0.38
N GLN A 74 -6.41 12.13 -1.04
CA GLN A 74 -6.04 12.28 -2.45
C GLN A 74 -4.54 12.10 -2.70
N GLU A 75 -3.69 12.61 -1.81
CA GLU A 75 -2.23 12.46 -1.89
C GLU A 75 -1.82 10.99 -1.74
N LEU A 76 -2.40 10.28 -0.77
CA LEU A 76 -2.17 8.84 -0.59
C LEU A 76 -2.65 8.01 -1.79
N LEU A 77 -3.82 8.35 -2.36
CA LEU A 77 -4.30 7.74 -3.60
C LEU A 77 -3.36 8.03 -4.78
N THR A 78 -2.78 9.22 -4.84
CA THR A 78 -1.81 9.62 -5.88
C THR A 78 -0.55 8.77 -5.79
N VAL A 79 0.01 8.58 -4.59
CA VAL A 79 1.15 7.67 -4.35
C VAL A 79 0.82 6.26 -4.85
N MET A 80 -0.33 5.70 -4.47
CA MET A 80 -0.73 4.35 -4.87
C MET A 80 -1.06 4.19 -6.37
N ASN A 81 -1.20 5.30 -7.11
CA ASN A 81 -1.43 5.29 -8.55
C ASN A 81 -0.16 5.59 -9.38
N ASN A 82 1.00 5.74 -8.74
CA ASN A 82 2.28 5.95 -9.40
C ASN A 82 2.68 4.71 -10.25
N GLN A 83 2.90 4.90 -11.55
CA GLN A 83 3.25 3.83 -12.50
C GLN A 83 4.74 3.83 -12.89
N GLU A 84 5.57 4.59 -12.19
CA GLU A 84 6.99 4.74 -12.47
C GLU A 84 7.75 3.46 -12.09
N PRO A 85 8.39 2.77 -13.05
CA PRO A 85 9.15 1.56 -12.76
C PRO A 85 10.43 1.85 -12.01
N GLN A 86 10.65 1.12 -10.93
CA GLN A 86 11.86 1.20 -10.12
C GLN A 86 12.81 0.08 -10.52
N LEU A 87 13.56 0.29 -11.61
CA LEU A 87 14.50 -0.67 -12.18
C LEU A 87 15.95 -0.14 -12.15
N PRO A 88 16.97 -1.02 -12.20
CA PRO A 88 16.88 -2.49 -12.08
C PRO A 88 16.51 -2.91 -10.65
N ASP A 89 15.82 -4.02 -10.46
CA ASP A 89 15.44 -4.51 -9.12
C ASP A 89 15.81 -6.00 -8.98
N PRO A 90 17.06 -6.31 -8.58
CA PRO A 90 17.52 -7.70 -8.49
C PRO A 90 16.66 -8.57 -7.56
N ALA A 91 16.07 -7.98 -6.51
CA ALA A 91 15.25 -8.71 -5.56
C ALA A 91 13.86 -9.08 -6.13
N ILE A 92 13.30 -8.25 -7.01
CA ILE A 92 12.06 -8.60 -7.71
C ILE A 92 12.33 -9.64 -8.80
N GLU A 93 13.46 -9.50 -9.51
CA GLU A 93 13.89 -10.42 -10.57
C GLU A 93 14.21 -11.81 -10.03
N ASP A 94 14.92 -11.92 -8.91
CA ASP A 94 15.24 -13.21 -8.27
C ASP A 94 13.97 -13.94 -7.80
N GLN A 95 12.99 -13.21 -7.24
CA GLN A 95 11.74 -13.81 -6.80
C GLN A 95 10.85 -14.24 -7.97
N GLY A 96 10.64 -13.35 -8.95
CA GLY A 96 9.70 -13.58 -10.04
C GLY A 96 10.26 -14.42 -11.20
N LYS A 97 11.59 -14.50 -11.33
CA LYS A 97 12.31 -15.24 -12.38
C LYS A 97 11.71 -14.96 -13.77
N GLU A 98 11.63 -15.98 -14.62
CA GLU A 98 11.09 -15.86 -15.98
C GLU A 98 9.60 -15.50 -16.03
N TYR A 99 8.83 -15.72 -14.95
CA TYR A 99 7.39 -15.41 -14.95
C TYR A 99 7.09 -13.92 -15.03
N ILE A 100 7.90 -13.09 -14.37
CA ILE A 100 7.67 -11.64 -14.37
C ILE A 100 8.41 -10.92 -15.51
N ARG A 101 9.39 -11.57 -16.14
CA ARG A 101 10.25 -10.95 -17.16
C ARG A 101 9.48 -10.24 -18.29
N PRO A 102 8.37 -10.79 -18.83
CA PRO A 102 7.58 -10.11 -19.86
C PRO A 102 6.88 -8.83 -19.38
N ILE A 103 6.66 -8.70 -18.06
CA ILE A 103 5.94 -7.59 -17.44
C ILE A 103 6.78 -6.84 -16.41
N LEU A 104 8.10 -7.06 -16.36
CA LEU A 104 8.97 -6.57 -15.28
C LEU A 104 8.91 -5.05 -15.14
N ASN A 105 8.90 -4.33 -16.25
CA ASN A 105 8.73 -2.87 -16.29
C ASN A 105 7.38 -2.36 -15.75
N LYS A 106 6.34 -3.20 -15.69
CA LYS A 106 5.05 -2.84 -15.07
C LYS A 106 4.97 -3.37 -13.65
N TYR A 107 5.56 -4.53 -13.41
CA TYR A 107 5.58 -5.20 -12.11
C TYR A 107 6.48 -4.47 -11.09
N ALA A 108 7.50 -3.75 -11.56
CA ALA A 108 8.41 -2.92 -10.77
C ALA A 108 7.87 -1.51 -10.45
N ALA A 109 6.60 -1.22 -10.74
CA ALA A 109 5.94 0.04 -10.35
C ALA A 109 5.07 -0.14 -9.09
N VAL A 110 4.79 0.96 -8.40
CA VAL A 110 3.86 0.99 -7.25
C VAL A 110 2.45 0.55 -7.70
N CYS A 111 1.98 1.11 -8.81
CA CYS A 111 0.72 0.75 -9.47
C CYS A 111 0.99 -0.14 -10.69
N VAL A 112 0.72 -1.44 -10.57
CA VAL A 112 0.96 -2.39 -11.66
C VAL A 112 -0.17 -2.30 -12.68
N ARG A 113 0.20 -2.06 -13.94
CA ARG A 113 -0.71 -2.00 -15.09
C ARG A 113 -0.16 -2.83 -16.25
N CYS A 114 -0.71 -4.02 -16.47
CA CYS A 114 -0.45 -4.81 -17.67
C CYS A 114 -1.72 -5.50 -18.18
N PRO A 115 -1.76 -5.93 -19.45
CA PRO A 115 -2.88 -6.72 -19.96
C PRO A 115 -3.09 -7.98 -19.11
N GLY A 116 -4.32 -8.18 -18.62
CA GLY A 116 -4.69 -9.35 -17.82
C GLY A 116 -4.20 -9.37 -16.36
N TYR A 117 -3.42 -8.38 -15.91
CA TYR A 117 -2.98 -8.30 -14.50
C TYR A 117 -2.69 -6.86 -14.04
N GLY A 118 -3.06 -6.53 -12.81
CA GLY A 118 -2.73 -5.23 -12.23
C GLY A 118 -3.50 -4.88 -10.97
N THR A 119 -3.35 -3.63 -10.55
CA THR A 119 -3.96 -3.04 -9.36
C THR A 119 -5.41 -2.60 -9.65
N ARG A 120 -6.43 -3.34 -9.22
CA ARG A 120 -7.83 -2.97 -9.52
C ARG A 120 -8.42 -1.95 -8.55
N THR A 121 -7.82 -1.83 -7.37
CA THR A 121 -8.40 -1.12 -6.23
C THR A 121 -7.29 -0.49 -5.41
N ASN A 122 -7.51 0.74 -4.94
CA ASN A 122 -6.68 1.42 -3.95
C ASN A 122 -7.56 1.80 -2.78
N THR A 123 -7.10 1.53 -1.56
CA THR A 123 -7.87 1.78 -0.35
C THR A 123 -7.02 2.56 0.64
N VAL A 124 -7.58 3.64 1.17
CA VAL A 124 -7.01 4.43 2.26
C VAL A 124 -7.89 4.23 3.48
N LEU A 125 -7.29 3.81 4.59
CA LEU A 125 -7.92 3.78 5.90
C LEU A 125 -7.22 4.77 6.81
N LEU A 126 -7.95 5.77 7.28
CA LEU A 126 -7.51 6.68 8.33
C LEU A 126 -8.28 6.30 9.61
N ILE A 127 -7.55 6.11 10.70
CA ILE A 127 -8.12 5.78 12.01
C ILE A 127 -7.48 6.74 13.01
N ASP A 128 -8.31 7.52 13.70
CA ASP A 128 -7.82 8.43 14.75
C ASP A 128 -7.79 7.76 16.13
N SER A 129 -7.26 8.48 17.12
CA SER A 129 -7.16 8.00 18.51
C SER A 129 -8.51 7.80 19.21
N GLU A 130 -9.59 8.36 18.66
CA GLU A 130 -10.95 8.19 19.19
C GLU A 130 -11.69 7.03 18.50
N GLY A 131 -11.01 6.32 17.59
CA GLY A 131 -11.56 5.20 16.83
C GLY A 131 -12.46 5.63 15.68
N ASN A 132 -12.45 6.91 15.28
CA ASN A 132 -13.18 7.33 14.09
C ASN A 132 -12.41 6.87 12.85
N VAL A 133 -13.11 6.21 11.93
CA VAL A 133 -12.55 5.64 10.71
C VAL A 133 -13.07 6.38 9.50
N THR A 134 -12.15 6.76 8.62
CA THR A 134 -12.46 7.15 7.24
C THR A 134 -11.89 6.08 6.31
N PHE A 135 -12.78 5.35 5.64
CA PHE A 135 -12.44 4.37 4.62
C PHE A 135 -12.74 4.97 3.25
N THR A 136 -11.71 5.15 2.43
CA THR A 136 -11.88 5.58 1.03
C THR A 136 -11.32 4.51 0.10
N GLU A 137 -12.17 4.02 -0.79
CA GLU A 137 -11.77 3.06 -1.82
C GLU A 137 -12.00 3.63 -3.22
N ARG A 138 -10.96 3.55 -4.05
CA ARG A 138 -10.99 3.85 -5.47
C ARG A 138 -10.85 2.54 -6.25
N THR A 139 -11.89 2.15 -6.97
CA THR A 139 -11.98 0.84 -7.64
C THR A 139 -12.34 0.98 -9.12
N MET A 140 -11.77 0.11 -9.95
CA MET A 140 -11.97 0.10 -11.40
C MET A 140 -13.34 -0.49 -11.77
N ILE A 141 -14.05 0.14 -12.71
CA ILE A 141 -15.36 -0.33 -13.19
C ILE A 141 -15.17 -1.24 -14.40
N ASN A 142 -15.76 -2.45 -14.38
CA ASN A 142 -15.84 -3.38 -15.52
C ASN A 142 -14.51 -3.59 -16.30
N GLU A 143 -13.38 -3.55 -15.59
CA GLU A 143 -12.02 -3.72 -16.15
C GLU A 143 -11.54 -2.58 -17.07
N ASP A 144 -12.30 -1.49 -17.18
CA ASP A 144 -11.92 -0.30 -17.90
C ASP A 144 -10.97 0.56 -17.06
N VAL A 145 -9.70 0.62 -17.45
CA VAL A 145 -8.64 1.38 -16.76
C VAL A 145 -8.88 2.89 -16.74
N SER A 146 -9.81 3.39 -17.55
CA SER A 146 -10.22 4.80 -17.57
C SER A 146 -11.38 5.10 -16.62
N GLN A 147 -12.14 4.08 -16.20
CA GLN A 147 -13.34 4.26 -15.39
C GLN A 147 -13.12 3.82 -13.95
N TRP A 148 -13.30 4.77 -13.04
CA TRP A 148 -13.05 4.57 -11.62
C TRP A 148 -14.23 5.08 -10.81
N LYS A 149 -14.60 4.30 -9.79
CA LYS A 149 -15.52 4.73 -8.74
C LYS A 149 -14.72 4.95 -7.46
N THR A 150 -14.88 6.12 -6.87
CA THR A 150 -14.40 6.39 -5.51
C THR A 150 -15.58 6.37 -4.56
N SER A 151 -15.46 5.71 -3.42
CA SER A 151 -16.47 5.67 -2.37
C SER A 151 -15.81 5.87 -1.02
N THR A 152 -16.40 6.73 -0.20
CA THR A 152 -15.93 7.02 1.16
C THR A 152 -17.01 6.64 2.15
N TYR A 153 -16.61 5.97 3.22
CA TYR A 153 -17.45 5.58 4.33
C TYR A 153 -16.81 6.04 5.63
N GLU A 154 -17.63 6.56 6.53
CA GLU A 154 -17.20 6.99 7.85
C GLU A 154 -17.98 6.20 8.90
N PHE A 155 -17.25 5.64 9.86
CA PHE A 155 -17.82 4.85 10.95
C PHE A 155 -16.90 4.87 12.15
N LYS A 156 -17.40 4.41 13.31
CA LYS A 156 -16.64 4.36 14.55
C LYS A 156 -16.33 2.92 14.91
N LEU A 157 -15.08 2.63 15.25
CA LEU A 157 -14.71 1.34 15.84
C LEU A 157 -15.27 1.29 17.26
N HIS A 158 -16.03 0.25 17.54
CA HIS A 158 -16.39 -0.10 18.92
C HIS A 158 -15.19 -0.83 19.51
N MET A 159 -14.39 -0.10 20.29
CA MET A 159 -13.32 -0.65 21.12
C MET A 159 -13.88 -1.01 22.51
#